data_AF-A0A9R0SGV4-F1
#
_entry.id   AF-A0A9R0SGV4-F1
#
_cell.length_a   1.000
_cell.length_b   1.000
_cell.length_c   1.000
_cell.angle_alpha   90.00
_cell.angle_beta   90.00
_cell.angle_gamma   90.00
#
_symmetry.space_group_name_H-M   'P 1'
#
loop_
_entity.id
_entity.type
_entity.pdbx_description
1 polymer ?
#
loop_
_entity_poly.entity_id
_entity_poly.type
_entity_poly.pdbx_seq_one_letter_code
_entity_poly.pdbx_strand_id
1 'polypeptide(L)'
;MGRLGDKSDYESIREARISENMARMEMLGLRRCAGELSAISSAPSPRAGSVTPRKTPKPPRVLTPLRRSGRLIAAATPPGSGSRRSARLNGDSVQHKALPYRGADAEEEEQEEKSPMYIDKERLRVLQETRCDSKARGSVYDPVLGICCHFCRQKKLCGEEGCKRCGEGDFEQQCIGKTECSSCHSSYGILCRACLKVRYGEEMEEVRKNKKWMCPHCVEEKGTKKYWICNSSICLKKRKIAPTGIAIFQAREQGYASVAHLLMDQLKSRGSF
;
A
#
# COMPACT_ATOMS: atom_id res chain seq x y z
N MET A 1 39.14 4.92 44.85
CA MET A 1 39.17 6.00 43.85
C MET A 1 38.90 5.40 42.48
N GLY A 2 37.71 5.66 41.91
CA GLY A 2 37.31 5.10 40.61
C GLY A 2 38.01 5.82 39.47
N ARG A 3 38.71 5.06 38.61
CA ARG A 3 39.30 5.55 37.36
C ARG A 3 38.17 6.04 36.44
N LEU A 4 38.17 7.33 36.10
CA LEU A 4 37.42 7.87 34.98
C LEU A 4 37.99 7.20 33.73
N GLY A 5 37.24 6.29 33.12
CA GLY A 5 37.63 5.67 31.86
C GLY A 5 37.58 6.73 30.76
N ASP A 6 38.68 6.89 30.03
CA ASP A 6 38.76 7.79 28.89
C ASP A 6 37.63 7.49 27.88
N LYS A 7 37.02 8.55 27.34
CA LYS A 7 35.95 8.43 26.35
C LYS A 7 36.47 7.65 25.15
N SER A 8 35.71 6.67 24.68
CA SER A 8 36.09 5.90 23.49
C SER A 8 36.18 6.81 22.27
N ASP A 9 37.05 6.47 21.31
CA ASP A 9 37.21 7.20 20.04
C ASP A 9 35.89 7.35 19.28
N TYR A 10 34.96 6.41 19.48
CA TYR A 10 33.61 6.50 18.92
C TYR A 10 32.79 7.62 19.56
N GLU A 11 32.83 7.75 20.89
CA GLU A 11 32.08 8.79 21.61
C GLU A 11 32.63 10.19 21.29
N SER A 12 33.94 10.34 21.08
CA SER A 12 34.53 11.62 20.66
C SER A 12 34.06 12.04 19.27
N ILE A 13 34.05 11.11 18.29
CA ILE A 13 33.52 11.37 16.94
C ILE A 13 32.02 11.69 16.99
N ARG A 14 31.26 10.97 17.85
CA ARG A 14 29.82 11.21 18.03
C ARG A 14 29.56 12.60 18.60
N GLU A 15 30.30 13.01 19.63
CA GLU A 15 30.21 14.35 20.23
C GLU A 15 30.56 15.45 19.22
N ALA A 16 31.61 15.26 18.42
CA ALA A 16 32.00 16.21 17.37
C ALA A 16 30.89 16.40 16.32
N ARG A 17 30.27 15.31 15.86
CA ARG A 17 29.14 15.36 14.91
C ARG A 17 27.90 16.03 15.51
N ILE A 18 27.61 15.77 16.78
CA ILE A 18 26.50 16.43 17.49
C ILE A 18 26.77 17.93 17.56
N SER A 19 27.99 18.33 17.93
CA SER A 19 28.41 19.74 17.99
C SER A 19 28.29 20.45 16.64
N GLU A 20 28.77 19.82 15.57
CA GLU A 20 28.67 20.35 14.22
C GLU A 20 27.21 20.54 13.79
N ASN A 21 26.36 19.55 14.04
CA ASN A 21 24.92 19.65 13.72
C ASN A 21 24.22 20.74 14.55
N MET A 22 24.58 20.91 15.83
CA MET A 22 24.05 22.00 16.64
C MET A 22 24.45 23.38 16.08
N ALA A 23 25.71 23.54 15.66
CA ALA A 23 26.18 24.78 15.05
C ALA A 23 25.46 25.09 13.73
N ARG A 24 25.20 24.07 12.89
CA ARG A 24 24.39 24.22 11.67
C ARG A 24 22.95 24.66 11.99
N MET A 25 22.32 24.05 13.00
CA MET A 25 20.97 24.43 13.43
C MET A 25 20.88 25.87 13.95
N GLU A 26 21.94 26.36 14.59
CA GLU A 26 22.05 27.74 15.05
C GLU A 26 22.31 28.71 13.90
N MET A 27 23.25 28.40 12.99
CA MET A 27 23.52 29.19 11.79
C MET A 27 22.27 29.39 10.93
N LEU A 28 21.46 28.34 10.77
CA LEU A 28 20.20 28.38 10.03
C LEU A 28 19.05 29.05 10.81
N GLY A 29 19.28 29.51 12.04
CA GLY A 29 18.29 30.18 12.87
C GLY A 29 17.12 29.28 13.31
N LEU A 30 17.22 27.97 13.12
CA LEU A 30 16.09 27.04 13.27
C LEU A 30 15.56 26.99 14.71
N ARG A 31 16.45 27.17 15.71
CA ARG A 31 16.03 27.25 17.13
C ARG A 31 15.18 28.49 17.42
N ARG A 32 15.47 29.61 16.75
CA ARG A 32 14.68 30.85 16.86
C ARG A 32 13.33 30.69 16.19
N CYS A 33 13.30 30.19 14.96
CA CYS A 33 12.06 29.92 14.23
C CYS A 33 11.14 28.93 14.98
N ALA A 34 11.71 27.89 15.60
CA ALA A 34 10.94 26.96 16.42
C ALA A 34 10.30 27.65 17.64
N GLY A 35 11.02 28.57 18.29
CA GLY A 35 10.50 29.38 19.39
C GLY A 35 9.38 30.32 18.95
N GLU A 36 9.55 31.00 17.81
CA GLU A 36 8.56 31.89 17.22
C GLU A 36 7.27 31.13 16.86
N LEU A 37 7.38 29.97 16.22
CA LEU A 37 6.23 29.11 15.90
C LEU A 37 5.50 28.63 17.16
N SER A 38 6.25 28.27 18.20
CA SER A 38 5.66 27.88 19.49
C SER A 38 4.95 29.05 20.17
N ALA A 39 5.51 30.26 20.08
CA ALA A 39 4.89 31.48 20.60
C ALA A 39 3.61 31.84 19.83
N ILE A 40 3.64 31.74 18.50
CA ILE A 40 2.46 31.95 17.64
C ILE A 40 1.36 30.93 17.98
N SER A 41 1.73 29.66 18.19
CA SER A 41 0.77 28.61 18.56
C SER A 41 0.21 28.79 19.97
N SER A 42 0.94 29.47 20.86
CA SER A 42 0.56 29.66 22.26
C SER A 42 -0.07 31.04 22.51
N ALA A 43 -0.02 31.94 21.53
CA ALA A 43 -0.58 33.28 21.65
C ALA A 43 -2.12 33.22 21.74
N PRO A 44 -2.73 33.83 22.76
CA PRO A 44 -4.18 33.95 22.83
C PRO A 44 -4.68 34.84 21.67
N SER A 45 -5.61 34.32 20.87
CA SER A 45 -6.24 35.07 19.77
C SER A 45 -6.89 36.35 20.32
N PRO A 46 -6.64 37.53 19.71
CA PRO A 46 -7.35 38.73 20.10
C PRO A 46 -8.84 38.54 19.79
N ARG A 47 -9.67 38.59 20.83
CA ARG A 47 -11.13 38.68 20.68
C ARG A 47 -11.42 39.93 19.84
N ALA A 48 -11.72 39.73 18.57
CA ALA A 48 -12.23 40.79 17.71
C ALA A 48 -13.48 41.39 18.38
N GLY A 49 -13.41 42.68 18.67
CA GLY A 49 -14.49 43.43 19.28
C GLY A 49 -15.75 43.42 18.42
N SER A 50 -16.88 43.30 19.12
CA SER A 50 -18.18 43.89 18.79
C SER A 50 -18.44 44.27 17.33
N VAL A 51 -18.90 43.30 16.52
CA VAL A 51 -19.80 43.58 15.40
C VAL A 51 -20.99 42.62 15.53
N THR A 52 -22.18 43.19 15.52
CA THR A 52 -23.47 42.52 15.71
C THR A 52 -23.67 41.35 14.73
N PRO A 53 -24.25 40.21 15.16
CA PRO A 53 -24.38 39.04 14.30
C PRO A 53 -25.60 39.20 13.37
N ARG A 54 -25.36 39.44 12.07
CA ARG A 54 -26.38 39.27 11.04
C ARG A 54 -26.70 37.77 10.93
N LYS A 55 -27.91 37.37 11.36
CA LYS A 55 -28.43 36.01 11.24
C LYS A 55 -28.65 35.66 9.77
N THR A 56 -27.71 34.94 9.16
CA THR A 56 -27.97 34.12 7.97
C THR A 56 -27.74 32.66 8.36
N PRO A 57 -28.67 31.74 8.05
CA PRO A 57 -28.52 30.34 8.43
C PRO A 57 -27.44 29.70 7.56
N LYS A 58 -26.30 29.35 8.18
CA LYS A 58 -25.28 28.48 7.55
C LYS A 58 -25.80 27.03 7.56
N PRO A 59 -25.60 26.25 6.48
CA PRO A 59 -25.90 24.83 6.50
C PRO A 59 -25.02 24.12 7.57
N PRO A 60 -25.52 23.06 8.22
CA PRO A 60 -24.81 22.41 9.31
C PRO A 60 -23.49 21.83 8.80
N ARG A 61 -22.38 22.26 9.42
CA ARG A 61 -21.08 21.60 9.28
C ARG A 61 -21.20 20.22 9.91
N VAL A 62 -21.32 19.19 9.06
CA VAL A 62 -21.10 17.81 9.49
C VAL A 62 -19.66 17.71 9.98
N LEU A 63 -19.51 17.46 11.28
CA LEU A 63 -18.23 17.11 11.89
C LEU A 63 -17.81 15.74 11.35
N THR A 64 -17.08 15.73 10.24
CA THR A 64 -16.29 14.55 9.90
C THR A 64 -15.21 14.41 10.97
N PRO A 65 -15.04 13.22 11.58
CA PRO A 65 -13.94 13.02 12.52
C PRO A 65 -12.61 13.21 11.78
N LEU A 66 -11.86 14.23 12.17
CA LEU A 66 -10.45 14.34 11.85
C LEU A 66 -9.78 13.03 12.31
N ARG A 67 -9.15 12.28 11.39
CA ARG A 67 -8.42 11.04 11.68
C ARG A 67 -7.34 11.32 12.75
N ARG A 68 -7.70 11.23 14.03
CA ARG A 68 -6.75 11.07 15.13
C ARG A 68 -6.52 9.58 15.32
N SER A 69 -5.27 9.18 15.18
CA SER A 69 -4.78 7.84 15.52
C SER A 69 -5.10 7.52 16.98
N GLY A 70 -6.00 6.56 17.20
CA GLY A 70 -6.34 6.02 18.53
C GLY A 70 -5.25 5.13 19.11
N ARG A 71 -4.01 5.65 19.25
CA ARG A 71 -2.89 4.93 19.90
C ARG A 71 -2.59 5.41 21.32
N LEU A 72 -3.35 6.35 21.88
CA LEU A 72 -3.04 6.92 23.20
C LEU A 72 -4.21 6.90 24.21
N ILE A 73 -5.20 6.02 24.05
CA ILE A 73 -6.18 5.77 25.11
C ILE A 73 -6.43 4.26 25.19
N ALA A 74 -5.49 3.55 25.81
CA ALA A 74 -5.67 2.16 26.25
C ALA A 74 -4.76 1.92 27.47
N ALA A 75 -5.02 2.65 28.54
CA ALA A 75 -4.45 2.41 29.86
C ALA A 75 -5.54 2.60 30.92
N ALA A 76 -6.61 1.81 30.80
CA ALA A 76 -7.50 1.46 31.91
C ALA A 76 -8.47 0.36 31.42
N THR A 77 -8.61 -0.70 32.22
CA THR A 77 -9.59 -1.81 32.19
C THR A 77 -9.41 -3.03 31.25
N PRO A 78 -9.37 -4.26 31.80
CA PRO A 78 -9.49 -5.54 31.08
C PRO A 78 -10.94 -6.14 31.22
N PRO A 79 -11.20 -7.41 30.85
CA PRO A 79 -11.88 -7.82 29.62
C PRO A 79 -13.34 -8.29 29.83
N GLY A 80 -14.24 -8.04 28.88
CA GLY A 80 -15.60 -8.59 28.95
C GLY A 80 -16.46 -8.33 27.70
N SER A 81 -17.04 -9.42 27.20
CA SER A 81 -18.08 -9.57 26.18
C SER A 81 -18.84 -8.31 25.70
N GLY A 82 -18.90 -8.10 24.39
CA GLY A 82 -19.73 -7.06 23.79
C GLY A 82 -19.94 -7.24 22.28
N SER A 83 -20.99 -8.01 21.94
CA SER A 83 -21.56 -8.15 20.60
C SER A 83 -21.77 -6.80 19.91
N ARG A 84 -21.21 -6.59 18.71
CA ARG A 84 -21.56 -5.44 17.86
C ARG A 84 -22.36 -5.91 16.65
N ARG A 85 -23.68 -5.91 16.83
CA ARG A 85 -24.69 -5.92 15.77
C ARG A 85 -24.58 -4.61 14.97
N SER A 86 -24.51 -4.68 13.64
CA SER A 86 -24.52 -3.49 12.78
C SER A 86 -25.96 -3.07 12.49
N ALA A 87 -26.29 -1.81 12.77
CA ALA A 87 -27.57 -1.18 12.47
C ALA A 87 -27.66 -0.75 10.99
N ARG A 88 -27.89 -1.70 10.08
CA ARG A 88 -28.17 -1.41 8.66
C ARG A 88 -29.55 -1.85 8.19
N LEU A 89 -30.47 -2.10 9.11
CA LEU A 89 -31.88 -2.30 8.80
C LEU A 89 -32.69 -1.29 9.60
N ASN A 90 -33.06 -0.22 8.91
CA ASN A 90 -34.15 0.75 9.12
C ASN A 90 -33.98 1.68 7.91
N GLY A 91 -34.64 1.50 6.78
CA GLY A 91 -36.09 1.38 6.67
C GLY A 91 -36.65 2.78 6.45
N ASP A 92 -36.31 3.43 5.33
CA ASP A 92 -37.09 4.55 4.81
C ASP A 92 -37.09 4.51 3.28
N SER A 93 -38.32 4.58 2.76
CA SER A 93 -38.75 4.34 1.38
C SER A 93 -38.54 5.57 0.53
N VAL A 94 -37.86 5.43 -0.62
CA VAL A 94 -38.02 6.36 -1.74
C VAL A 94 -38.34 5.54 -2.98
N GLN A 95 -39.54 5.74 -3.49
CA GLN A 95 -40.11 5.01 -4.62
C GLN A 95 -39.30 5.27 -5.89
N HIS A 96 -38.79 4.21 -6.51
CA HIS A 96 -38.43 4.22 -7.92
C HIS A 96 -39.46 3.41 -8.71
N LYS A 97 -40.16 4.10 -9.61
CA LYS A 97 -41.11 3.55 -10.59
C LYS A 97 -40.39 2.48 -11.42
N ALA A 98 -40.97 1.28 -11.47
CA ALA A 98 -40.45 0.18 -12.26
C ALA A 98 -41.04 0.18 -13.69
N LEU A 99 -40.28 -0.47 -14.58
CA LEU A 99 -40.60 -1.16 -15.84
C LEU A 99 -40.18 -0.46 -17.15
N PRO A 100 -39.86 -1.22 -18.24
CA PRO A 100 -39.67 -2.68 -18.37
C PRO A 100 -38.36 -3.11 -19.09
N TYR A 101 -38.03 -4.39 -18.94
CA TYR A 101 -37.08 -5.13 -19.77
C TYR A 101 -37.61 -5.30 -21.21
N ARG A 102 -36.82 -4.89 -22.20
CA ARG A 102 -36.95 -5.30 -23.60
C ARG A 102 -35.54 -5.40 -24.20
N GLY A 103 -35.25 -6.56 -24.79
CA GLY A 103 -33.92 -6.91 -25.26
C GLY A 103 -33.55 -6.36 -26.64
N ALA A 104 -32.33 -6.73 -27.01
CA ALA A 104 -31.70 -6.75 -28.33
C ALA A 104 -31.45 -5.39 -29.03
N ASP A 105 -30.18 -5.27 -29.43
CA ASP A 105 -29.63 -4.46 -30.51
C ASP A 105 -29.51 -2.94 -30.30
N ALA A 106 -28.29 -2.50 -29.94
CA ALA A 106 -27.54 -1.48 -30.67
C ALA A 106 -26.18 -1.30 -29.98
N GLU A 107 -25.13 -1.67 -30.71
CA GLU A 107 -23.75 -1.31 -30.41
C GLU A 107 -23.61 0.21 -30.55
N GLU A 108 -23.53 0.92 -29.44
CA GLU A 108 -22.96 2.26 -29.41
C GLU A 108 -21.69 2.19 -28.57
N GLU A 109 -20.60 1.79 -29.24
CA GLU A 109 -19.25 2.05 -28.74
C GLU A 109 -19.03 3.57 -28.71
N GLU A 110 -19.30 4.20 -27.58
CA GLU A 110 -18.66 5.48 -27.27
C GLU A 110 -17.17 5.21 -27.09
N GLN A 111 -16.43 5.26 -28.21
CA GLN A 111 -14.98 5.34 -28.22
C GLN A 111 -14.58 6.70 -27.64
N GLU A 112 -14.49 6.75 -26.32
CA GLU A 112 -13.81 7.83 -25.60
C GLU A 112 -12.32 7.76 -26.02
N GLU A 113 -11.95 8.54 -27.05
CA GLU A 113 -10.57 8.66 -27.51
C GLU A 113 -9.70 9.06 -26.31
N LYS A 114 -8.99 8.05 -25.79
CA LYS A 114 -8.13 8.18 -24.63
C LYS A 114 -6.92 9.02 -25.03
N SER A 115 -7.07 10.35 -24.92
CA SER A 115 -5.98 11.30 -25.12
C SER A 115 -4.73 10.77 -24.40
N PRO A 116 -3.58 10.65 -25.10
CA PRO A 116 -2.36 10.13 -24.48
C PRO A 116 -2.09 10.94 -23.21
N MET A 117 -2.08 10.27 -22.05
CA MET A 117 -1.71 10.94 -20.81
C MET A 117 -0.25 11.37 -20.94
N TYR A 118 -0.04 12.63 -21.31
CA TYR A 118 1.29 13.20 -21.45
C TYR A 118 1.91 13.33 -20.07
N ILE A 119 3.00 12.62 -19.84
CA ILE A 119 3.78 12.75 -18.62
C ILE A 119 4.90 13.72 -18.90
N ASP A 120 4.94 14.79 -18.12
CA ASP A 120 6.01 15.77 -18.17
C ASP A 120 7.39 15.10 -17.98
N LYS A 121 8.35 15.48 -18.83
CA LYS A 121 9.69 14.90 -18.85
C LYS A 121 10.45 15.20 -17.56
N GLU A 122 10.24 16.37 -16.97
CA GLU A 122 10.89 16.73 -15.70
C GLU A 122 10.37 15.84 -14.56
N ARG A 123 9.06 15.58 -14.52
CA ARG A 123 8.46 14.62 -13.58
C ARG A 123 9.06 13.22 -13.74
N LEU A 124 9.23 12.73 -14.96
CA LEU A 124 9.85 11.41 -15.22
C LEU A 124 11.27 11.35 -14.70
N ARG A 125 12.05 12.41 -14.92
CA ARG A 125 13.43 12.51 -14.41
C ARG A 125 13.48 12.42 -12.89
N VAL A 126 12.66 13.19 -12.18
CA VAL A 126 12.57 13.12 -10.71
C VAL A 126 12.19 11.72 -10.22
N LEU A 127 11.24 11.07 -10.90
CA LEU A 127 10.83 9.69 -10.57
C LEU A 127 11.97 8.69 -10.76
N GLN A 128 12.78 8.86 -11.81
CA GLN A 128 13.96 8.02 -12.06
C GLN A 128 15.06 8.25 -11.02
N GLU A 129 15.36 9.50 -10.67
CA GLU A 129 16.36 9.84 -9.64
C GLU A 129 15.97 9.30 -8.25
N THR A 130 14.66 9.22 -7.97
CA THR A 130 14.14 8.67 -6.70
C THR A 130 14.13 7.12 -6.71
N ARG A 131 14.30 6.49 -7.88
CA ARG A 131 14.15 5.05 -8.04
C ARG A 131 15.37 4.32 -7.49
N CYS A 132 15.12 3.40 -6.58
CA CYS A 132 16.15 2.48 -6.10
C CYS A 132 16.33 1.31 -7.10
N ASP A 133 17.59 0.98 -7.42
CA ASP A 133 18.00 -0.11 -8.33
C ASP A 133 17.76 -1.51 -7.77
N SER A 134 17.24 -1.63 -6.54
CA SER A 134 16.88 -2.93 -5.99
C SER A 134 15.73 -3.56 -6.81
N LYS A 135 16.04 -4.64 -7.53
CA LYS A 135 15.07 -5.39 -8.35
C LYS A 135 13.90 -5.99 -7.56
N ALA A 136 13.94 -5.96 -6.22
CA ALA A 136 13.02 -6.68 -5.34
C ALA A 136 11.60 -6.08 -5.27
N ARG A 137 11.40 -5.05 -4.44
CA ARG A 137 10.11 -4.36 -4.31
C ARG A 137 10.29 -2.97 -4.89
N GLY A 138 9.40 -2.62 -5.82
CA GLY A 138 9.25 -1.25 -6.27
C GLY A 138 9.31 -0.25 -5.12
N SER A 139 10.18 0.75 -5.25
CA SER A 139 10.54 1.70 -4.21
C SER A 139 9.68 2.96 -4.26
N VAL A 140 9.44 3.49 -5.45
CA VAL A 140 8.76 4.78 -5.66
C VAL A 140 7.25 4.59 -5.84
N TYR A 141 6.46 5.29 -5.04
CA TYR A 141 5.02 5.41 -5.24
C TYR A 141 4.72 6.45 -6.32
N ASP A 142 3.82 6.11 -7.24
CA ASP A 142 3.28 7.07 -8.19
C ASP A 142 1.82 6.71 -8.50
N PRO A 143 0.86 7.65 -8.46
CA PRO A 143 -0.55 7.36 -8.67
C PRO A 143 -0.93 7.08 -10.14
N VAL A 144 -0.09 7.50 -11.09
CA VAL A 144 -0.34 7.50 -12.53
C VAL A 144 0.38 6.32 -13.20
N LEU A 145 1.71 6.27 -13.09
CA LEU A 145 2.58 5.21 -13.61
C LEU A 145 2.69 4.00 -12.69
N GLY A 146 2.42 4.18 -11.39
CA GLY A 146 2.58 3.13 -10.41
C GLY A 146 1.56 2.02 -10.61
N ILE A 147 2.05 0.80 -10.69
CA ILE A 147 1.21 -0.39 -10.88
C ILE A 147 1.02 -1.09 -9.54
N CYS A 148 -0.22 -1.42 -9.22
CA CYS A 148 -0.58 -2.03 -7.95
C CYS A 148 -0.32 -3.55 -7.97
N CYS A 149 0.57 -4.03 -7.11
CA CYS A 149 0.76 -5.47 -6.89
C CYS A 149 -0.33 -6.01 -5.95
N HIS A 150 -0.90 -7.18 -6.25
CA HIS A 150 -1.97 -7.83 -5.48
C HIS A 150 -1.66 -7.95 -3.97
N PHE A 151 -0.39 -8.22 -3.63
CA PHE A 151 0.06 -8.35 -2.26
C PHE A 151 0.47 -7.03 -1.60
N CYS A 152 1.20 -6.17 -2.32
CA CYS A 152 1.67 -4.90 -1.76
C CYS A 152 0.55 -3.87 -1.63
N ARG A 153 -0.46 -3.93 -2.52
CA ARG A 153 -1.60 -3.01 -2.60
C ARG A 153 -1.19 -1.53 -2.60
N GLN A 154 -0.05 -1.25 -3.23
CA GLN A 154 0.53 0.07 -3.39
C GLN A 154 0.86 0.25 -4.87
N LYS A 155 0.46 1.40 -5.44
CA LYS A 155 0.83 1.82 -6.80
C LYS A 155 2.29 2.25 -6.80
N LYS A 156 3.19 1.35 -7.21
CA LYS A 156 4.63 1.62 -7.21
C LYS A 156 5.25 1.30 -8.56
N LEU A 157 6.27 2.05 -8.96
CA LEU A 157 7.10 1.71 -10.11
C LEU A 157 7.83 0.39 -9.85
N CYS A 158 8.24 -0.34 -10.89
CA CYS A 158 9.03 -1.55 -10.68
C CYS A 158 10.49 -1.22 -10.34
N GLY A 159 11.30 -2.20 -9.92
CA GLY A 159 12.74 -2.00 -9.61
C GLY A 159 13.67 -2.37 -10.76
N GLU A 160 13.15 -2.68 -11.95
CA GLU A 160 13.96 -3.19 -13.07
C GLU A 160 14.58 -2.07 -13.90
N GLU A 161 15.89 -2.14 -14.06
CA GLU A 161 16.65 -1.37 -15.05
C GLU A 161 16.12 -1.65 -16.46
N GLY A 162 16.01 -0.61 -17.29
CA GLY A 162 15.53 -0.74 -18.67
C GLY A 162 14.04 -1.00 -18.85
N CYS A 163 13.22 -0.92 -17.79
CA CYS A 163 11.77 -0.99 -17.95
C CYS A 163 11.23 0.29 -18.59
N LYS A 164 10.95 0.25 -19.90
CA LYS A 164 10.39 1.39 -20.66
C LYS A 164 9.13 1.97 -20.02
N ARG A 165 8.19 1.13 -19.60
CA ARG A 165 6.97 1.59 -18.91
C ARG A 165 7.23 2.41 -17.65
N CYS A 166 8.07 1.90 -16.75
CA CYS A 166 8.32 2.56 -15.46
C CYS A 166 9.46 3.58 -15.49
N GLY A 167 10.35 3.49 -16.48
CA GLY A 167 11.45 4.41 -16.71
C GLY A 167 10.99 5.57 -17.59
N GLU A 168 10.62 5.28 -18.83
CA GLU A 168 10.28 6.28 -19.84
C GLU A 168 8.80 6.74 -19.76
N GLY A 169 7.97 6.07 -18.96
CA GLY A 169 6.56 6.44 -18.80
C GLY A 169 5.64 5.92 -19.91
N ASP A 170 6.11 4.97 -20.71
CA ASP A 170 5.38 4.41 -21.85
C ASP A 170 4.27 3.44 -21.39
N PHE A 171 3.00 3.86 -21.52
CA PHE A 171 1.84 3.05 -21.11
C PHE A 171 1.51 1.89 -22.07
N GLU A 172 2.05 1.87 -23.28
CA GLU A 172 1.83 0.80 -24.25
C GLU A 172 2.76 -0.37 -23.97
N GLN A 173 3.94 -0.08 -23.43
CA GLN A 173 4.91 -1.10 -23.07
C GLN A 173 4.53 -1.86 -21.80
N GLN A 174 4.88 -3.14 -21.79
CA GLN A 174 4.64 -4.01 -20.65
C GLN A 174 5.67 -3.76 -19.54
N CYS A 175 5.20 -3.81 -18.29
CA CYS A 175 6.10 -3.72 -17.14
C CYS A 175 6.98 -4.97 -17.04
N ILE A 176 8.30 -4.78 -17.04
CA ILE A 176 9.25 -5.88 -16.91
C ILE A 176 9.30 -6.42 -15.48
N GLY A 177 9.13 -5.55 -14.48
CA GLY A 177 9.28 -5.91 -13.07
C GLY A 177 7.99 -6.33 -12.36
N LYS A 178 6.92 -6.58 -13.11
CA LYS A 178 5.63 -7.03 -12.59
C LYS A 178 5.04 -8.06 -13.53
N THR A 179 4.46 -9.10 -12.96
CA THR A 179 3.79 -10.14 -13.74
C THR A 179 2.48 -9.63 -14.33
N GLU A 180 2.03 -10.31 -15.37
CA GLU A 180 0.69 -10.20 -15.91
C GLU A 180 0.18 -11.61 -16.21
N CYS A 181 -1.06 -11.89 -15.84
CA CYS A 181 -1.66 -13.19 -16.05
C CYS A 181 -2.20 -13.30 -17.48
N SER A 182 -1.80 -14.34 -18.21
CA SER A 182 -2.26 -14.59 -19.58
C SER A 182 -3.74 -14.96 -19.69
N SER A 183 -4.44 -15.15 -18.56
CA SER A 183 -5.83 -15.61 -18.55
C SER A 183 -6.82 -14.53 -18.12
N CYS A 184 -6.48 -13.71 -17.12
CA CYS A 184 -7.43 -12.75 -16.56
C CYS A 184 -7.04 -11.28 -16.77
N HIS A 185 -5.78 -10.98 -17.12
CA HIS A 185 -5.26 -9.61 -17.28
C HIS A 185 -5.67 -8.63 -16.15
N SER A 186 -5.97 -9.17 -14.97
CA SER A 186 -6.55 -8.42 -13.86
C SER A 186 -5.50 -8.07 -12.82
N SER A 187 -5.85 -7.17 -11.90
CA SER A 187 -4.99 -6.81 -10.77
C SER A 187 -4.56 -7.99 -9.89
N TYR A 188 -5.31 -9.10 -9.89
CA TYR A 188 -4.94 -10.34 -9.20
C TYR A 188 -3.71 -11.02 -9.82
N GLY A 189 -3.50 -10.83 -11.11
CA GLY A 189 -2.36 -11.35 -11.87
C GLY A 189 -1.09 -10.52 -11.77
N ILE A 190 -1.14 -9.38 -11.09
CA ILE A 190 -0.02 -8.46 -10.97
C ILE A 190 0.74 -8.70 -9.68
N LEU A 191 1.93 -9.28 -9.80
CA LEU A 191 2.86 -9.56 -8.70
C LEU A 191 4.20 -8.88 -8.98
N CYS A 192 4.73 -8.13 -8.01
CA CYS A 192 6.11 -7.66 -8.09
C CYS A 192 7.09 -8.80 -7.78
N ARG A 193 8.34 -8.68 -8.24
CA ARG A 193 9.40 -9.70 -8.09
C ARG A 193 9.48 -10.28 -6.69
N ALA A 194 9.61 -9.45 -5.66
CA ALA A 194 9.72 -9.95 -4.30
C ALA A 194 8.49 -10.72 -3.81
N CYS A 195 7.28 -10.34 -4.24
CA CYS A 195 6.07 -11.06 -3.86
C CYS A 195 5.96 -12.38 -4.60
N LEU A 196 6.29 -12.41 -5.89
CA LEU A 196 6.33 -13.63 -6.68
C LEU A 196 7.31 -14.64 -6.06
N LYS A 197 8.56 -14.22 -5.84
CA LYS A 197 9.61 -15.04 -5.24
C LYS A 197 9.26 -15.52 -3.84
N VAL A 198 8.88 -14.61 -2.94
CA VAL A 198 8.69 -14.98 -1.54
C VAL A 198 7.36 -15.72 -1.30
N ARG A 199 6.28 -15.35 -2.01
CA ARG A 199 4.96 -15.96 -1.79
C ARG A 199 4.77 -17.24 -2.59
N TYR A 200 5.33 -17.35 -3.79
CA TYR A 200 5.12 -18.50 -4.67
C TYR A 200 6.41 -19.25 -5.01
N GLY A 201 7.58 -18.62 -4.89
CA GLY A 201 8.86 -19.29 -5.17
C GLY A 201 9.22 -19.30 -6.65
N GLU A 202 8.53 -18.49 -7.46
CA GLU A 202 8.79 -18.36 -8.89
C GLU A 202 9.71 -17.16 -9.14
N GLU A 203 10.63 -17.29 -10.10
CA GLU A 203 11.49 -16.21 -10.53
C GLU A 203 10.86 -15.42 -11.69
N MET A 204 11.11 -14.12 -11.71
CA MET A 204 10.46 -13.21 -12.67
C MET A 204 10.89 -13.49 -14.10
N GLU A 205 12.14 -13.87 -14.31
CA GLU A 205 12.72 -14.22 -15.60
C GLU A 205 12.01 -15.44 -16.21
N GLU A 206 11.69 -16.45 -15.39
CA GLU A 206 11.01 -17.67 -15.82
C GLU A 206 9.56 -17.36 -16.20
N VAL A 207 8.87 -16.57 -15.38
CA VAL A 207 7.50 -16.12 -15.64
C VAL A 207 7.43 -15.29 -16.92
N ARG A 208 8.40 -14.42 -17.16
CA ARG A 208 8.46 -13.61 -18.40
C ARG A 208 8.70 -14.45 -19.66
N LYS A 209 9.54 -15.49 -19.56
CA LYS A 209 9.75 -16.43 -20.67
C LYS A 209 8.48 -17.23 -20.97
N ASN A 210 7.68 -17.52 -19.94
CA ASN A 210 6.43 -18.24 -20.07
C ASN A 210 5.24 -17.31 -20.42
N LYS A 211 4.97 -17.14 -21.71
CA LYS A 211 3.80 -16.38 -22.21
C LYS A 211 2.45 -16.93 -21.75
N LYS A 212 2.39 -18.19 -21.29
CA LYS A 212 1.17 -18.85 -20.77
C LYS A 212 1.14 -18.85 -19.24
N TRP A 213 1.93 -18.01 -18.57
CA TRP A 213 1.91 -17.93 -17.13
C TRP A 213 0.54 -17.48 -16.61
N MET A 214 0.02 -18.24 -15.65
CA MET A 214 -1.27 -18.00 -15.03
C MET A 214 -1.07 -17.64 -13.57
N CYS A 215 -1.81 -16.64 -13.11
CA CYS A 215 -1.74 -16.26 -11.72
C CYS A 215 -2.37 -17.33 -10.81
N PRO A 216 -2.03 -17.31 -9.51
CA PRO A 216 -2.54 -18.26 -8.53
C PRO A 216 -4.08 -18.35 -8.45
N HIS A 217 -4.80 -17.27 -8.77
CA HIS A 217 -6.28 -17.33 -8.83
C HIS A 217 -6.76 -18.14 -10.03
N CYS A 218 -6.21 -17.89 -11.23
CA CYS A 218 -6.61 -18.61 -12.43
C CYS A 218 -6.15 -20.07 -12.42
N VAL A 219 -4.98 -20.37 -11.83
CA VAL A 219 -4.51 -21.75 -11.64
C VAL A 219 -5.47 -22.53 -10.74
N GLU A 220 -5.95 -21.88 -9.68
CA GLU A 220 -6.93 -22.43 -8.75
C GLU A 220 -8.29 -22.65 -9.41
N GLU A 221 -8.82 -21.65 -10.13
CA GLU A 221 -10.09 -21.74 -10.87
C GLU A 221 -10.09 -22.86 -11.91
N LYS A 222 -8.97 -23.04 -12.63
CA LYS A 222 -8.82 -24.13 -13.62
C LYS A 222 -8.52 -25.49 -12.99
N GLY A 223 -8.23 -25.55 -11.70
CA GLY A 223 -7.88 -26.81 -11.01
C GLY A 223 -6.60 -27.49 -11.48
N THR A 224 -5.77 -26.81 -12.29
CA THR A 224 -4.57 -27.41 -12.93
C THR A 224 -3.51 -27.87 -11.92
N LYS A 225 -3.39 -27.17 -10.79
CA LYS A 225 -2.51 -27.56 -9.67
C LYS A 225 -3.33 -27.67 -8.39
N LYS A 226 -3.53 -28.89 -7.90
CA LYS A 226 -4.26 -29.16 -6.65
C LYS A 226 -3.57 -28.44 -5.48
N TYR A 227 -4.35 -27.73 -4.67
CA TYR A 227 -3.90 -26.92 -3.52
C TYR A 227 -3.05 -25.68 -3.83
N TRP A 228 -2.77 -25.37 -5.11
CA TRP A 228 -2.09 -24.14 -5.49
C TRP A 228 -3.08 -22.97 -5.49
N ILE A 229 -3.20 -22.30 -4.34
CA ILE A 229 -4.17 -21.24 -4.12
C ILE A 229 -3.52 -19.89 -3.88
N CYS A 230 -4.29 -18.81 -4.06
CA CYS A 230 -3.82 -17.49 -3.68
C CYS A 230 -3.67 -17.35 -2.15
N ASN A 231 -2.43 -17.15 -1.67
CA ASN A 231 -2.13 -17.04 -0.23
C ASN A 231 -2.28 -15.62 0.35
N SER A 232 -2.98 -14.71 -0.34
CA SER A 232 -3.24 -13.37 0.19
C SER A 232 -4.22 -13.44 1.37
N SER A 233 -4.06 -12.53 2.34
CA SER A 233 -4.92 -12.50 3.53
C SER A 233 -6.42 -12.30 3.20
N ILE A 234 -6.75 -11.59 2.12
CA ILE A 234 -8.14 -11.44 1.65
C ILE A 234 -8.64 -12.76 1.07
N CYS A 235 -7.83 -13.40 0.22
CA CYS A 235 -8.19 -14.65 -0.43
C CYS A 235 -8.40 -15.79 0.58
N LEU A 236 -7.53 -15.90 1.58
CA LEU A 236 -7.64 -16.92 2.62
C LEU A 236 -8.87 -16.70 3.51
N LYS A 237 -9.16 -15.44 3.90
CA LYS A 237 -10.40 -15.12 4.63
C LYS A 237 -11.66 -15.50 3.87
N LYS A 238 -11.72 -15.23 2.56
CA LYS A 238 -12.85 -15.65 1.71
C LYS A 238 -13.06 -17.16 1.71
N ARG A 239 -11.97 -17.94 1.85
CA ARG A 239 -11.98 -19.41 1.92
C ARG A 239 -12.18 -19.96 3.34
N LYS A 240 -12.42 -19.10 4.34
CA LYS A 240 -12.47 -19.47 5.77
C LYS A 240 -11.18 -20.13 6.28
N ILE A 241 -10.06 -19.88 5.61
CA ILE A 241 -8.72 -20.32 6.05
C ILE A 241 -8.09 -19.16 6.83
N ALA A 242 -7.45 -19.47 7.96
CA ALA A 242 -6.74 -18.47 8.74
C ALA A 242 -5.65 -17.79 7.90
N PRO A 243 -5.57 -16.44 7.89
CA PRO A 243 -4.51 -15.74 7.18
C PRO A 243 -3.13 -16.17 7.69
N THR A 244 -2.20 -16.39 6.77
CA THR A 244 -0.83 -16.81 7.09
C THR A 244 0.04 -15.75 7.76
N GLY A 245 -0.41 -14.49 7.83
CA GLY A 245 0.41 -13.40 8.40
C GLY A 245 1.77 -13.24 7.70
N ILE A 246 2.83 -13.07 8.49
CA ILE A 246 4.23 -13.02 8.01
C ILE A 246 4.82 -14.45 8.00
N ALA A 247 4.17 -15.40 7.32
CA ALA A 247 4.63 -16.79 7.18
C ALA A 247 5.94 -16.97 6.37
N ILE A 248 6.60 -15.87 5.97
CA ILE A 248 7.85 -15.91 5.21
C ILE A 248 8.96 -16.55 6.05
N PHE A 249 9.05 -16.15 7.31
CA PHE A 249 10.08 -16.65 8.22
C PHE A 249 9.83 -18.12 8.56
N GLN A 250 8.57 -18.46 8.91
CA GLN A 250 8.16 -19.83 9.16
C GLN A 250 8.43 -20.76 7.98
N ALA A 251 8.08 -20.34 6.75
CA ALA A 251 8.33 -21.15 5.56
C ALA A 251 9.82 -21.43 5.37
N ARG A 252 10.67 -20.42 5.57
CA ARG A 252 12.13 -20.56 5.45
C ARG A 252 12.74 -21.43 6.54
N GLU A 253 12.31 -21.24 7.79
CA GLU A 253 12.75 -22.03 8.94
C GLU A 253 12.44 -23.51 8.76
N GLN A 254 11.28 -23.82 8.17
CA GLN A 254 10.86 -25.19 7.87
C GLN A 254 11.43 -25.72 6.54
N GLY A 255 12.31 -24.97 5.85
CA GLY A 255 12.97 -25.41 4.62
C GLY A 255 12.13 -25.34 3.35
N TYR A 256 10.96 -24.70 3.36
CA TYR A 256 10.14 -24.53 2.17
C TYR A 256 10.67 -23.43 1.25
N ALA A 257 10.60 -23.66 -0.06
CA ALA A 257 10.98 -22.69 -1.08
C ALA A 257 10.14 -21.39 -1.03
N SER A 258 8.86 -21.49 -0.64
CA SER A 258 7.98 -20.33 -0.55
C SER A 258 6.78 -20.57 0.39
N VAL A 259 6.06 -19.49 0.70
CA VAL A 259 4.83 -19.56 1.52
C VAL A 259 3.74 -20.42 0.86
N ALA A 260 3.68 -20.46 -0.48
CA ALA A 260 2.74 -21.31 -1.19
C ALA A 260 3.04 -22.80 -0.96
N HIS A 261 4.31 -23.21 -0.96
CA HIS A 261 4.70 -24.59 -0.69
C HIS A 261 4.33 -25.04 0.72
N LEU A 262 4.62 -24.21 1.72
CA LEU A 262 4.17 -24.43 3.10
C LEU A 262 2.64 -24.61 3.17
N LEU A 263 1.88 -23.71 2.53
CA LEU A 263 0.43 -23.74 2.57
C LEU A 263 -0.14 -24.96 1.84
N MET A 264 0.45 -25.35 0.71
CA MET A 264 0.07 -26.56 -0.01
C MET A 264 0.17 -27.79 0.88
N ASP A 265 1.29 -27.95 1.59
CA ASP A 265 1.51 -29.13 2.42
C ASP A 265 0.59 -29.14 3.66
N GLN A 266 0.31 -27.98 4.24
CA GLN A 266 -0.72 -27.84 5.27
C GLN A 266 -2.14 -28.20 4.78
N LEU A 267 -2.46 -27.90 3.52
CA LEU A 267 -3.76 -28.24 2.95
C LEU A 267 -3.85 -29.73 2.59
N LYS A 268 -2.75 -30.33 2.12
CA LYS A 268 -2.65 -31.78 1.89
C LYS A 268 -2.82 -32.56 3.19
N SER A 269 -2.16 -32.14 4.28
CA SER A 269 -2.26 -32.82 5.57
C SER A 269 -3.66 -32.73 6.18
N ARG A 270 -4.35 -31.61 6.00
CA ARG A 270 -5.74 -31.42 6.48
C ARG A 270 -6.79 -32.10 5.61
N GLY A 271 -6.48 -32.33 4.33
CA GLY A 271 -7.35 -33.04 3.38
C GLY A 271 -7.12 -34.55 3.32
N SER A 272 -6.23 -35.09 4.16
CA SER A 272 -6.00 -36.52 4.34
C SER A 272 -6.81 -37.03 5.53
N PHE A 273 -8.13 -37.04 5.38
CA PHE A 273 -9.10 -37.76 6.22
C PHE A 273 -10.20 -38.31 5.32
#